data_AF-A0A3N5KRH1-F1
#
_entry.id   AF-A0A3N5KRH1-F1
#
_cell.length_a   1.000
_cell.length_b   1.000
_cell.length_c   1.000
_cell.angle_alpha   90.00
_cell.angle_beta   90.00
_cell.angle_gamma   90.00
#
_symmetry.space_group_name_H-M   'P 1'
#
loop_
_entity.id
_entity.type
_entity.pdbx_description
1 polymer ?
#
loop_
_entity_poly.entity_id
_entity_poly.type
_entity_poly.pdbx_seq_one_letter_code
_entity_poly.pdbx_strand_id
1 'polypeptide(L)'
;MKKNNFINGFKIQDLCKILMVIAVTFIISFFSSCKEDAVTPEEKSYEEEIIADSIISITADSILKTNNPVSGWNNMLAVYRANPQVKNANVENNSLEIEYVSGGISIWDIPEKFVIPPVDVSIFKNPSFNIGTNNKVALINAVKTDLKFAEISELITELKNILESSSYQVDVIEGNAYSRDFLKNNLNQYGIIYVVAHGGYRSRLNLHFTQLGERFSNSQYLDKQWLEDWIQHRVCKYTFIEDHGYPNDSVPVKYNEISEGFVDRYVNNLPGSFMYVVSCQFFKSNTSAAASYVNKGAKVVFGWNDNTCKSPYTNKKHLLYMLSGNTVQQSWDLLTEEDKTDHCNNSNAIFCVYPALTISGNYNLNNTALGNLIIYNPQENTTYTDRVVDLSGYFQDVYQILLGTVNISVPNKNGLYIRLNTSGSEIEQRILLRNGLNVINVNCVGQKSDGTVVSAHKILNISANLSLLDLCTELRWNTNYSDVDFHLLPPNSSFSDLWTTYDCYYGNKTPSWGGVLDVDDVDGYGPEHITITNWSSPGSYDLYIHYYDDHSAGKSNAFSDALTFEGNWDNLQTVELMNSGGISHGDVWRIATINFPSGTITHRNDHYVLPNDKFIPPK
;
A
#
# COMPACT_ATOMS: atom_id res chain seq x y z
N MET A 1 9.35 -49.85 29.35
CA MET A 1 8.59 -48.74 28.76
C MET A 1 7.29 -48.57 29.53
N LYS A 2 7.04 -47.39 30.12
CA LYS A 2 5.79 -46.89 30.74
C LYS A 2 5.85 -45.36 30.69
N LYS A 3 4.70 -44.67 30.81
CA LYS A 3 4.40 -43.29 30.31
C LYS A 3 4.01 -43.32 28.82
N ASN A 4 2.95 -42.65 28.34
CA ASN A 4 1.86 -41.93 29.04
C ASN A 4 0.52 -42.23 28.35
N ASN A 5 -0.52 -42.57 29.12
CA ASN A 5 -1.93 -42.59 28.67
C ASN A 5 -2.78 -41.78 29.68
N PHE A 6 -2.50 -40.48 29.73
CA PHE A 6 -3.31 -39.45 30.40
C PHE A 6 -3.41 -38.27 29.42
N ILE A 7 -4.48 -37.48 29.55
CA ILE A 7 -4.91 -36.48 28.54
C ILE A 7 -5.45 -37.14 27.26
N ASN A 8 -6.68 -37.67 27.35
CA ASN A 8 -7.51 -37.94 26.16
C ASN A 8 -9.02 -37.89 26.52
N GLY A 9 -9.41 -36.88 27.31
CA GLY A 9 -10.75 -36.80 27.91
C GLY A 9 -11.13 -35.48 28.58
N PHE A 10 -10.31 -34.42 28.47
CA PHE A 10 -10.73 -33.07 28.85
C PHE A 10 -11.36 -32.38 27.63
N LYS A 11 -12.60 -31.93 27.76
CA LYS A 11 -13.18 -30.97 26.80
C LYS A 11 -12.50 -29.61 27.02
N ILE A 12 -12.35 -28.82 25.97
CA ILE A 12 -11.77 -27.47 26.04
C ILE A 12 -12.52 -26.62 27.10
N GLN A 13 -13.85 -26.74 27.17
CA GLN A 13 -14.71 -26.12 28.18
C GLN A 13 -14.32 -26.44 29.63
N ASP A 14 -13.80 -27.64 29.91
CA ASP A 14 -13.41 -28.04 31.27
C ASP A 14 -11.98 -27.60 31.61
N LEU A 15 -11.12 -27.45 30.60
CA LEU A 15 -9.82 -26.78 30.74
C LEU A 15 -10.02 -25.28 31.04
N CYS A 16 -10.96 -24.62 30.35
CA CYS A 16 -11.34 -23.23 30.58
C CYS A 16 -11.82 -22.98 32.02
N LYS A 17 -12.61 -23.90 32.61
CA LYS A 17 -13.05 -23.80 34.02
C LYS A 17 -11.87 -23.87 35.00
N ILE A 18 -10.91 -24.76 34.76
CA ILE A 18 -9.74 -24.90 35.64
C ILE A 18 -8.84 -23.65 35.54
N LEU A 19 -8.64 -23.13 34.32
CA LEU A 19 -7.88 -21.88 34.10
C LEU A 19 -8.59 -20.65 34.67
N MET A 20 -9.94 -20.56 34.56
CA MET A 20 -10.75 -19.53 35.24
C MET A 20 -10.45 -19.49 36.74
N VAL A 21 -10.52 -20.63 37.44
CA VAL A 21 -10.28 -20.68 38.89
C VAL A 21 -8.88 -20.20 39.25
N ILE A 22 -7.86 -20.59 38.50
CA ILE A 22 -6.46 -20.19 38.74
C ILE A 22 -6.27 -18.68 38.50
N ALA A 23 -6.76 -18.14 37.38
CA ALA A 23 -6.64 -16.71 37.05
C ALA A 23 -7.38 -15.83 38.07
N VAL A 24 -8.62 -16.20 38.41
CA VAL A 24 -9.44 -15.48 39.41
C VAL A 24 -8.78 -15.50 40.80
N THR A 25 -8.19 -16.64 41.21
CA THR A 25 -7.51 -16.74 42.52
C THR A 25 -6.29 -15.83 42.60
N PHE A 26 -5.53 -15.69 41.52
CA PHE A 26 -4.32 -14.85 41.49
C PHE A 26 -4.64 -13.35 41.49
N ILE A 27 -5.77 -12.94 40.91
CA ILE A 27 -6.23 -11.54 40.91
C ILE A 27 -6.85 -11.16 42.26
N ILE A 28 -7.78 -11.97 42.78
CA ILE A 28 -8.46 -11.70 44.06
C ILE A 28 -7.46 -11.57 45.22
N SER A 29 -6.44 -12.45 45.26
CA SER A 29 -5.41 -12.42 46.31
C SER A 29 -4.45 -11.22 46.23
N PHE A 30 -4.43 -10.49 45.10
CA PHE A 30 -3.66 -9.26 44.94
C PHE A 30 -4.41 -8.03 45.49
N PHE A 31 -5.67 -7.84 45.09
CA PHE A 31 -6.49 -6.70 45.54
C PHE A 31 -6.78 -6.76 47.05
N SER A 32 -6.90 -7.95 47.64
CA SER A 32 -7.08 -8.14 49.09
C SER A 32 -5.84 -7.81 49.95
N SER A 33 -4.78 -7.23 49.39
CA SER A 33 -3.53 -6.92 50.11
C SER A 33 -3.37 -5.44 50.52
N CYS A 34 -4.21 -4.54 49.99
CA CYS A 34 -4.26 -3.14 50.39
C CYS A 34 -5.31 -2.89 51.50
N LYS A 35 -5.21 -1.74 52.18
CA LYS A 35 -5.92 -1.45 53.43
C LYS A 35 -7.44 -1.28 53.26
N GLU A 36 -8.16 -1.39 54.39
CA GLU A 36 -9.62 -1.29 54.54
C GLU A 36 -10.21 0.12 54.30
N ASP A 37 -9.71 0.85 53.30
CA ASP A 37 -10.43 2.00 52.75
C ASP A 37 -11.57 1.47 51.84
N ALA A 38 -12.77 2.02 51.98
CA ALA A 38 -13.96 1.46 51.34
C ALA A 38 -13.99 1.72 49.83
N VAL A 39 -13.60 0.71 49.04
CA VAL A 39 -13.65 0.69 47.56
C VAL A 39 -15.02 1.16 47.07
N THR A 40 -15.03 2.14 46.16
CA THR A 40 -16.28 2.70 45.65
C THR A 40 -17.04 1.71 44.76
N PRO A 41 -18.39 1.83 44.63
CA PRO A 41 -19.16 0.97 43.73
C PRO A 41 -18.70 1.04 42.27
N GLU A 42 -18.11 2.17 41.87
CA GLU A 42 -17.56 2.42 40.54
C GLU A 42 -16.21 1.70 40.34
N GLU A 43 -15.25 1.86 41.27
CA GLU A 43 -13.98 1.11 41.25
C GLU A 43 -14.21 -0.41 41.26
N LYS A 44 -15.19 -0.90 42.04
CA LYS A 44 -15.57 -2.31 42.05
C LYS A 44 -16.11 -2.79 40.69
N SER A 45 -16.85 -1.96 39.97
CA SER A 45 -17.33 -2.31 38.63
C SER A 45 -16.16 -2.51 37.66
N TYR A 46 -15.12 -1.68 37.76
CA TYR A 46 -13.92 -1.81 36.94
C TYR A 46 -13.13 -3.08 37.28
N GLU A 47 -13.00 -3.46 38.56
CA GLU A 47 -12.37 -4.74 38.95
C GLU A 47 -13.07 -5.95 38.31
N GLU A 48 -14.41 -5.96 38.28
CA GLU A 48 -15.19 -7.03 37.65
C GLU A 48 -15.02 -7.05 36.11
N GLU A 49 -14.91 -5.89 35.45
CA GLU A 49 -14.57 -5.77 34.02
C GLU A 49 -13.15 -6.28 33.70
N ILE A 50 -12.16 -5.95 34.53
CA ILE A 50 -10.76 -6.41 34.36
C ILE A 50 -10.65 -7.94 34.48
N ILE A 51 -11.42 -8.53 35.40
CA ILE A 51 -11.53 -9.99 35.55
C ILE A 51 -12.24 -10.61 34.34
N ALA A 52 -13.34 -10.01 33.88
CA ALA A 52 -14.07 -10.45 32.68
C ALA A 52 -13.15 -10.46 31.43
N ASP A 53 -12.41 -9.39 31.21
CA ASP A 53 -11.45 -9.27 30.11
C ASP A 53 -10.32 -10.30 30.19
N SER A 54 -9.74 -10.50 31.38
CA SER A 54 -8.68 -11.48 31.60
C SER A 54 -9.13 -12.90 31.25
N ILE A 55 -10.38 -13.25 31.58
CA ILE A 55 -11.01 -14.53 31.28
C ILE A 55 -11.31 -14.68 29.78
N ILE A 56 -11.88 -13.64 29.16
CA ILE A 56 -12.19 -13.63 27.72
C ILE A 56 -10.92 -13.79 26.89
N SER A 57 -9.85 -13.07 27.28
CA SER A 57 -8.53 -13.12 26.64
C SER A 57 -7.99 -14.53 26.52
N ILE A 58 -8.04 -15.34 27.58
CA ILE A 58 -7.55 -16.74 27.55
C ILE A 58 -8.23 -17.55 26.44
N THR A 59 -9.52 -17.33 26.21
CA THR A 59 -10.30 -18.06 25.20
C THR A 59 -10.12 -17.46 23.80
N ALA A 60 -10.12 -16.14 23.68
CA ALA A 60 -9.92 -15.45 22.41
C ALA A 60 -8.50 -15.68 21.84
N ASP A 61 -7.46 -15.62 22.67
CA ASP A 61 -6.07 -15.97 22.32
C ASP A 61 -5.95 -17.43 21.84
N SER A 62 -6.69 -18.34 22.49
CA SER A 62 -6.68 -19.77 22.14
C SER A 62 -7.36 -20.03 20.79
N ILE A 63 -8.39 -19.26 20.46
CA ILE A 63 -9.09 -19.33 19.16
C ILE A 63 -8.27 -18.66 18.06
N LEU A 64 -7.58 -17.54 18.36
CA LEU A 64 -6.69 -16.84 17.44
C LEU A 64 -5.61 -17.77 16.87
N LYS A 65 -5.11 -18.73 17.67
CA LYS A 65 -4.14 -19.77 17.24
C LYS A 65 -4.72 -20.89 16.35
N THR A 66 -5.98 -20.84 15.94
CA THR A 66 -6.61 -21.92 15.15
C THR A 66 -6.64 -21.60 13.66
N ASN A 67 -6.78 -22.64 12.82
CA ASN A 67 -6.87 -22.49 11.36
C ASN A 67 -8.15 -21.74 10.88
N ASN A 68 -9.08 -21.37 11.78
CA ASN A 68 -10.26 -20.56 11.44
C ASN A 68 -10.75 -19.78 12.68
N PRO A 69 -10.05 -18.69 13.09
CA PRO A 69 -10.40 -17.94 14.29
C PRO A 69 -11.75 -17.24 14.17
N VAL A 70 -12.08 -16.71 12.99
CA VAL A 70 -13.33 -16.01 12.70
C VAL A 70 -14.55 -16.91 12.98
N SER A 71 -14.51 -18.18 12.57
CA SER A 71 -15.55 -19.16 12.92
C SER A 71 -15.53 -19.47 14.43
N GLY A 72 -14.36 -19.67 15.02
CA GLY A 72 -14.23 -19.94 16.46
C GLY A 72 -14.82 -18.83 17.34
N TRP A 73 -14.55 -17.56 17.02
CA TRP A 73 -15.09 -16.41 17.75
C TRP A 73 -16.59 -16.24 17.53
N ASN A 74 -17.09 -16.44 16.30
CA ASN A 74 -18.53 -16.42 16.02
C ASN A 74 -19.29 -17.45 16.87
N ASN A 75 -18.75 -18.66 17.04
CA ASN A 75 -19.31 -19.68 17.93
C ASN A 75 -19.29 -19.29 19.43
N MET A 76 -18.42 -18.35 19.82
CA MET A 76 -18.30 -17.86 21.20
C MET A 76 -19.06 -16.55 21.48
N LEU A 77 -19.56 -15.83 20.46
CA LEU A 77 -20.26 -14.55 20.64
C LEU A 77 -21.41 -14.62 21.64
N ALA A 78 -22.20 -15.70 21.63
CA ALA A 78 -23.30 -15.90 22.58
C ALA A 78 -22.82 -16.09 24.05
N VAL A 79 -21.60 -16.61 24.24
CA VAL A 79 -20.99 -16.76 25.57
C VAL A 79 -20.39 -15.43 26.05
N TYR A 80 -19.74 -14.68 25.16
CA TYR A 80 -19.20 -13.35 25.48
C TYR A 80 -20.32 -12.37 25.85
N ARG A 81 -21.40 -12.32 25.05
CA ARG A 81 -22.60 -11.48 25.31
C ARG A 81 -23.44 -11.93 26.53
N ALA A 82 -23.14 -13.07 27.14
CA ALA A 82 -23.78 -13.55 28.36
C ALA A 82 -23.01 -13.15 29.65
N ASN A 83 -21.82 -12.55 29.52
CA ASN A 83 -21.10 -11.97 30.64
C ASN A 83 -21.71 -10.59 30.98
N PRO A 84 -22.18 -10.34 32.22
CA PRO A 84 -22.83 -9.08 32.58
C PRO A 84 -21.93 -7.84 32.45
N GLN A 85 -20.60 -8.03 32.42
CA GLN A 85 -19.63 -6.95 32.26
C GLN A 85 -19.31 -6.64 30.78
N VAL A 86 -19.83 -7.43 29.84
CA VAL A 86 -19.70 -7.20 28.38
C VAL A 86 -20.94 -6.47 27.86
N LYS A 87 -20.73 -5.25 27.37
CA LYS A 87 -21.75 -4.41 26.72
C LYS A 87 -22.01 -4.85 25.28
N ASN A 88 -20.96 -5.23 24.56
CA ASN A 88 -21.07 -5.80 23.23
C ASN A 88 -19.89 -6.75 22.94
N ALA A 89 -20.13 -7.73 22.07
CA ALA A 89 -19.10 -8.54 21.46
C ALA A 89 -19.45 -8.74 19.99
N ASN A 90 -18.48 -8.59 19.07
CA ASN A 90 -18.74 -8.57 17.64
C ASN A 90 -17.58 -9.18 16.84
N VAL A 91 -17.88 -9.80 15.69
CA VAL A 91 -16.84 -10.28 14.75
C VAL A 91 -17.07 -9.59 13.41
N GLU A 92 -16.12 -8.77 12.99
CA GLU A 92 -16.14 -8.04 11.71
C GLU A 92 -14.85 -8.35 10.94
N ASN A 93 -15.00 -8.81 9.70
CA ASN A 93 -13.95 -9.31 8.82
C ASN A 93 -13.04 -10.33 9.54
N ASN A 94 -11.79 -9.95 9.81
CA ASN A 94 -10.76 -10.79 10.42
C ASN A 94 -10.59 -10.55 11.94
N SER A 95 -11.48 -9.77 12.55
CA SER A 95 -11.33 -9.27 13.93
C SER A 95 -12.50 -9.64 14.87
N LEU A 96 -12.19 -9.75 16.17
CA LEU A 96 -13.13 -9.82 17.29
C LEU A 96 -12.99 -8.55 18.13
N GLU A 97 -14.08 -7.81 18.31
CA GLU A 97 -14.19 -6.68 19.25
C GLU A 97 -15.00 -7.11 20.48
N ILE A 98 -14.50 -6.76 21.67
CA ILE A 98 -15.24 -6.81 22.94
C ILE A 98 -15.28 -5.40 23.53
N GLU A 99 -16.49 -4.94 23.87
CA GLU A 99 -16.75 -3.69 24.58
C GLU A 99 -17.33 -4.00 25.97
N TYR A 100 -16.77 -3.39 27.01
CA TYR A 100 -17.21 -3.54 28.40
C TYR A 100 -18.21 -2.44 28.82
N VAL A 101 -18.95 -2.65 29.91
CA VAL A 101 -20.06 -1.77 30.33
C VAL A 101 -19.60 -0.34 30.60
N SER A 102 -18.44 -0.15 31.21
CA SER A 102 -17.85 1.18 31.49
C SER A 102 -17.25 1.84 30.24
N GLY A 103 -17.05 1.10 29.14
CA GLY A 103 -16.48 1.60 27.88
C GLY A 103 -15.10 1.03 27.51
N GLY A 104 -14.50 0.17 28.32
CA GLY A 104 -13.25 -0.49 27.94
C GLY A 104 -13.37 -1.29 26.63
N ILE A 105 -12.32 -1.33 25.81
CA ILE A 105 -12.30 -2.08 24.54
C ILE A 105 -11.08 -3.02 24.47
N SER A 106 -11.35 -4.27 24.07
CA SER A 106 -10.32 -5.27 23.76
C SER A 106 -10.57 -5.89 22.38
N ILE A 107 -9.52 -5.99 21.58
CA ILE A 107 -9.58 -6.46 20.18
C ILE A 107 -8.62 -7.63 19.98
N TRP A 108 -9.04 -8.59 19.14
CA TRP A 108 -8.20 -9.62 18.54
C TRP A 108 -8.34 -9.54 17.02
N ASP A 109 -7.24 -9.70 16.29
CA ASP A 109 -7.22 -9.51 14.84
C ASP A 109 -6.21 -10.44 14.17
N ILE A 110 -6.41 -10.67 12.87
CA ILE A 110 -5.51 -11.46 12.02
C ILE A 110 -4.91 -10.50 10.99
N PRO A 111 -3.75 -9.88 11.27
CA PRO A 111 -3.18 -8.88 10.37
C PRO A 111 -2.86 -9.50 9.01
N GLU A 112 -3.11 -8.77 7.94
CA GLU A 112 -2.85 -9.20 6.57
C GLU A 112 -1.36 -8.95 6.22
N LYS A 113 -0.76 -9.73 5.29
CA LYS A 113 0.64 -9.46 4.91
C LYS A 113 0.69 -8.27 3.93
N PHE A 114 1.67 -7.40 4.07
CA PHE A 114 2.05 -6.50 2.98
C PHE A 114 2.54 -7.33 1.78
N VAL A 115 2.28 -6.79 0.59
CA VAL A 115 2.74 -7.30 -0.71
C VAL A 115 3.56 -6.16 -1.31
N ILE A 116 4.69 -6.47 -1.93
CA ILE A 116 5.70 -5.47 -2.33
C ILE A 116 5.65 -5.24 -3.86
N PRO A 117 4.85 -4.29 -4.37
CA PRO A 117 5.06 -3.73 -5.70
C PRO A 117 6.19 -2.68 -5.65
N PRO A 118 7.12 -2.66 -6.63
CA PRO A 118 8.23 -1.71 -6.67
C PRO A 118 7.81 -0.25 -7.01
N VAL A 119 8.63 0.72 -6.58
CA VAL A 119 8.27 2.16 -6.42
C VAL A 119 8.70 3.04 -7.61
N ASP A 120 7.83 3.93 -8.15
CA ASP A 120 8.16 4.76 -9.35
C ASP A 120 7.35 6.08 -9.67
N VAL A 121 7.99 7.25 -9.86
CA VAL A 121 7.54 8.56 -9.31
C VAL A 121 7.75 9.83 -10.26
N SER A 122 6.75 10.56 -10.83
CA SER A 122 6.79 11.68 -11.88
C SER A 122 5.59 12.71 -11.93
N ILE A 123 5.54 14.06 -12.19
CA ILE A 123 6.46 15.24 -12.47
C ILE A 123 5.92 16.68 -12.15
N PHE A 124 6.78 17.62 -11.68
CA PHE A 124 6.52 18.99 -11.17
C PHE A 124 6.25 20.20 -12.13
N LYS A 125 5.72 21.29 -11.54
CA LYS A 125 5.84 22.72 -11.97
C LYS A 125 6.03 23.68 -10.77
N ASN A 126 7.11 24.47 -10.79
CA ASN A 126 7.53 25.46 -9.77
C ASN A 126 6.40 26.44 -9.33
N PRO A 127 6.32 26.83 -8.04
CA PRO A 127 7.18 27.92 -7.56
C PRO A 127 7.76 27.75 -6.14
N SER A 128 8.72 28.60 -5.78
CA SER A 128 9.45 28.61 -4.51
C SER A 128 8.72 29.29 -3.34
N PHE A 129 8.56 28.58 -2.23
CA PHE A 129 8.41 29.12 -0.86
C PHE A 129 9.03 28.13 0.15
N ASN A 130 9.60 28.60 1.26
CA ASN A 130 10.25 27.75 2.27
C ASN A 130 9.37 27.61 3.53
N ILE A 131 8.93 26.40 3.90
CA ILE A 131 8.42 26.09 5.25
C ILE A 131 8.89 24.69 5.70
N GLY A 132 10.07 24.59 6.33
CA GLY A 132 10.62 23.30 6.76
C GLY A 132 11.86 23.38 7.66
N THR A 133 11.94 24.34 8.60
CA THR A 133 13.17 24.63 9.37
C THR A 133 13.60 23.56 10.38
N ASN A 134 12.76 22.54 10.64
CA ASN A 134 13.12 21.40 11.49
C ASN A 134 13.57 20.22 10.62
N ASN A 135 14.86 19.94 10.59
CA ASN A 135 15.45 18.80 9.85
C ASN A 135 15.53 17.51 10.69
N LYS A 136 14.91 17.44 11.87
CA LYS A 136 14.84 16.21 12.66
C LYS A 136 13.71 15.30 12.16
N VAL A 137 13.97 14.01 12.01
CA VAL A 137 13.03 13.01 11.49
C VAL A 137 12.87 11.85 12.48
N ALA A 138 11.63 11.41 12.66
CA ALA A 138 11.31 10.15 13.32
C ALA A 138 10.91 9.11 12.27
N LEU A 139 11.70 8.05 12.11
CA LEU A 139 11.31 6.86 11.37
C LEU A 139 10.88 5.78 12.38
N ILE A 140 9.57 5.52 12.44
CA ILE A 140 8.94 4.74 13.49
C ILE A 140 8.47 3.40 12.93
N ASN A 141 8.93 2.31 13.54
CA ASN A 141 8.63 0.94 13.15
C ASN A 141 7.97 0.19 14.33
N ALA A 142 6.65 0.30 14.46
CA ALA A 142 5.89 -0.34 15.53
C ALA A 142 5.79 -1.87 15.36
N VAL A 143 5.85 -2.35 14.10
CA VAL A 143 5.70 -3.77 13.73
C VAL A 143 7.01 -4.58 13.77
N LYS A 144 8.12 -3.98 14.23
CA LYS A 144 9.49 -4.55 14.21
C LYS A 144 9.61 -5.99 14.73
N THR A 145 8.78 -6.40 15.67
CA THR A 145 8.84 -7.73 16.31
C THR A 145 8.13 -8.84 15.56
N ASP A 146 7.37 -8.53 14.51
CA ASP A 146 6.74 -9.53 13.65
C ASP A 146 7.56 -9.74 12.37
N LEU A 147 8.15 -10.93 12.20
CA LEU A 147 9.00 -11.25 11.05
C LEU A 147 8.20 -11.33 9.74
N LYS A 148 6.86 -11.43 9.83
CA LYS A 148 5.95 -11.25 8.69
C LYS A 148 6.14 -9.92 7.95
N PHE A 149 6.65 -8.90 8.64
CA PHE A 149 6.91 -7.56 8.13
C PHE A 149 8.41 -7.18 8.19
N ALA A 150 9.32 -8.16 8.14
CA ALA A 150 10.77 -7.93 8.20
C ALA A 150 11.27 -6.89 7.17
N GLU A 151 10.67 -6.90 5.97
CA GLU A 151 10.83 -5.93 4.86
C GLU A 151 10.74 -4.46 5.31
N ILE A 152 9.95 -4.13 6.34
CA ILE A 152 9.84 -2.77 6.88
C ILE A 152 11.16 -2.31 7.52
N SER A 153 11.98 -3.23 8.04
CA SER A 153 13.32 -2.89 8.55
C SER A 153 14.27 -2.42 7.43
N GLU A 154 14.14 -2.99 6.24
CA GLU A 154 14.95 -2.63 5.07
C GLU A 154 14.49 -1.27 4.53
N LEU A 155 13.18 -1.08 4.39
CA LEU A 155 12.57 0.21 4.02
C LEU A 155 12.98 1.35 4.98
N ILE A 156 12.94 1.12 6.29
CA ILE A 156 13.32 2.12 7.30
C ILE A 156 14.83 2.42 7.25
N THR A 157 15.66 1.41 6.96
CA THR A 157 17.11 1.59 6.77
C THR A 157 17.42 2.39 5.50
N GLU A 158 16.72 2.11 4.40
CA GLU A 158 16.85 2.85 3.14
C GLU A 158 16.41 4.31 3.30
N LEU A 159 15.22 4.55 3.88
CA LEU A 159 14.73 5.89 4.17
C LEU A 159 15.69 6.67 5.08
N LYS A 160 16.27 6.02 6.11
CA LYS A 160 17.30 6.63 6.97
C LYS A 160 18.49 7.12 6.15
N ASN A 161 19.07 6.23 5.33
CA ASN A 161 20.24 6.55 4.51
C ASN A 161 19.96 7.70 3.53
N ILE A 162 18.79 7.70 2.90
CA ILE A 162 18.32 8.76 1.99
C ILE A 162 18.16 10.11 2.71
N LEU A 163 17.54 10.11 3.89
CA LEU A 163 17.25 11.32 4.67
C LEU A 163 18.52 11.93 5.29
N GLU A 164 19.39 11.13 5.90
CA GLU A 164 20.68 11.61 6.43
C GLU A 164 21.54 12.21 5.30
N SER A 165 21.57 11.55 4.14
CA SER A 165 22.21 12.06 2.92
C SER A 165 21.54 13.32 2.34
N SER A 166 20.31 13.61 2.77
CA SER A 166 19.58 14.85 2.47
C SER A 166 19.75 15.91 3.58
N SER A 167 20.76 15.76 4.45
CA SER A 167 21.05 16.64 5.61
C SER A 167 19.99 16.66 6.72
N TYR A 168 19.17 15.61 6.84
CA TYR A 168 18.26 15.42 7.97
C TYR A 168 18.94 14.66 9.13
N GLN A 169 18.47 14.91 10.36
CA GLN A 169 18.87 14.17 11.55
C GLN A 169 17.82 13.09 11.84
N VAL A 170 18.15 11.82 11.62
CA VAL A 170 17.17 10.73 11.64
C VAL A 170 17.29 9.90 12.92
N ASP A 171 16.28 9.97 13.78
CA ASP A 171 16.08 8.99 14.85
C ASP A 171 15.21 7.84 14.30
N VAL A 172 15.64 6.60 14.53
CA VAL A 172 14.84 5.39 14.25
C VAL A 172 14.28 4.87 15.57
N ILE A 173 12.97 4.66 15.62
CA ILE A 173 12.22 4.30 16.84
C ILE A 173 11.45 3.01 16.59
N GLU A 174 11.96 1.89 17.11
CA GLU A 174 11.42 0.55 16.84
C GLU A 174 10.76 -0.10 18.07
N GLY A 175 9.67 -0.85 17.85
CA GLY A 175 8.99 -1.63 18.89
C GLY A 175 8.66 -0.80 20.14
N ASN A 176 8.99 -1.31 21.32
CA ASN A 176 8.66 -0.68 22.62
C ASN A 176 9.19 0.76 22.80
N ALA A 177 10.13 1.23 21.96
CA ALA A 177 10.55 2.64 21.97
C ALA A 177 9.43 3.58 21.48
N TYR A 178 8.50 3.10 20.64
CA TYR A 178 7.30 3.81 20.24
C TYR A 178 6.17 3.56 21.23
N SER A 179 6.12 4.41 22.26
CA SER A 179 5.27 4.28 23.45
C SER A 179 4.35 5.47 23.67
N ARG A 180 3.39 5.33 24.60
CA ARG A 180 2.53 6.45 25.06
C ARG A 180 3.37 7.63 25.57
N ASP A 181 4.52 7.36 26.16
CA ASP A 181 5.40 8.40 26.70
C ASP A 181 6.31 9.05 25.66
N PHE A 182 6.69 8.33 24.60
CA PHE A 182 7.31 8.93 23.41
C PHE A 182 6.35 9.91 22.72
N LEU A 183 5.08 9.51 22.55
CA LEU A 183 4.04 10.36 21.96
C LEU A 183 3.77 11.64 22.78
N LYS A 184 3.75 11.53 24.12
CA LYS A 184 3.65 12.68 25.02
C LYS A 184 4.86 13.60 24.94
N ASN A 185 6.07 13.05 25.08
CA ASN A 185 7.25 13.83 25.48
C ASN A 185 8.28 14.08 24.36
N ASN A 186 8.21 13.35 23.24
CA ASN A 186 9.27 13.33 22.22
C ASN A 186 8.77 13.60 20.80
N LEU A 187 7.51 13.28 20.45
CA LEU A 187 6.99 13.45 19.08
C LEU A 187 7.07 14.90 18.56
N ASN A 188 6.96 15.88 19.47
CA ASN A 188 7.08 17.31 19.18
C ASN A 188 8.46 17.76 18.67
N GLN A 189 9.48 16.91 18.72
CA GLN A 189 10.84 17.24 18.29
C GLN A 189 11.05 17.17 16.78
N TYR A 190 10.14 16.56 16.01
CA TYR A 190 10.38 16.15 14.63
C TYR A 190 9.64 17.00 13.59
N GLY A 191 10.35 17.38 12.52
CA GLY A 191 9.78 18.06 11.35
C GLY A 191 9.17 17.09 10.33
N ILE A 192 9.67 15.84 10.29
CA ILE A 192 9.06 14.73 9.55
C ILE A 192 8.83 13.58 10.53
N ILE A 193 7.62 13.02 10.52
CA ILE A 193 7.23 11.85 11.30
C ILE A 193 6.75 10.80 10.31
N TYR A 194 7.35 9.61 10.33
CA TYR A 194 6.98 8.49 9.46
C TYR A 194 6.68 7.28 10.33
N VAL A 195 5.43 6.82 10.36
CA VAL A 195 4.97 5.74 11.25
C VAL A 195 4.51 4.55 10.43
N VAL A 196 5.12 3.38 10.66
CA VAL A 196 4.60 2.07 10.22
C VAL A 196 4.06 1.33 11.43
N ALA A 197 2.75 1.05 11.41
CA ALA A 197 2.00 0.47 12.50
C ALA A 197 0.75 -0.26 12.00
N HIS A 198 0.22 -1.22 12.75
CA HIS A 198 -1.16 -1.64 12.55
C HIS A 198 -2.15 -0.53 12.93
N GLY A 199 -3.38 -0.66 12.49
CA GLY A 199 -4.45 0.28 12.76
C GLY A 199 -5.76 -0.20 12.18
N GLY A 200 -6.85 0.40 12.64
CA GLY A 200 -8.20 0.02 12.23
C GLY A 200 -9.24 1.04 12.63
N TYR A 201 -10.33 1.07 11.89
CA TYR A 201 -11.50 1.89 12.18
C TYR A 201 -12.57 1.04 12.87
N ARG A 202 -13.29 1.63 13.82
CA ARG A 202 -14.36 0.97 14.57
C ARG A 202 -15.69 1.66 14.28
N SER A 203 -16.37 1.13 13.26
CA SER A 203 -17.64 1.58 12.69
C SER A 203 -18.69 2.00 13.73
N ARG A 204 -18.87 1.15 14.75
CA ARG A 204 -19.79 1.31 15.88
C ARG A 204 -19.49 2.52 16.78
N LEU A 205 -18.24 2.95 16.82
CA LEU A 205 -17.74 4.04 17.67
C LEU A 205 -17.45 5.32 16.87
N ASN A 206 -17.28 5.21 15.54
CA ASN A 206 -16.70 6.25 14.69
C ASN A 206 -15.35 6.75 15.25
N LEU A 207 -14.47 5.81 15.60
CA LEU A 207 -13.11 6.07 16.08
C LEU A 207 -12.09 5.29 15.25
N HIS A 208 -10.88 5.84 15.15
CA HIS A 208 -9.72 5.16 14.61
C HIS A 208 -8.83 4.69 15.76
N PHE A 209 -8.07 3.61 15.52
CA PHE A 209 -6.98 3.22 16.40
C PHE A 209 -5.71 3.01 15.58
N THR A 210 -4.56 3.31 16.17
CA THR A 210 -3.23 3.05 15.59
C THR A 210 -2.32 2.45 16.65
N GLN A 211 -1.68 1.35 16.28
CA GLN A 211 -0.85 0.51 17.14
C GLN A 211 0.40 1.26 17.62
N LEU A 212 0.72 1.08 18.90
CA LEU A 212 2.03 1.39 19.46
C LEU A 212 2.91 0.14 19.44
N GLY A 213 4.23 0.33 19.39
CA GLY A 213 5.17 -0.78 19.60
C GLY A 213 5.34 -1.13 21.08
N GLU A 214 4.79 -0.33 21.99
CA GLU A 214 4.68 -0.62 23.42
C GLU A 214 3.66 -1.74 23.70
N ARG A 215 4.17 -2.91 24.08
CA ARG A 215 3.36 -4.08 24.44
C ARG A 215 2.44 -3.81 25.63
N PHE A 216 1.23 -4.35 25.58
CA PHE A 216 0.31 -4.32 26.70
C PHE A 216 0.69 -5.35 27.78
N SER A 217 0.56 -4.95 29.04
CA SER A 217 0.76 -5.80 30.21
C SER A 217 -0.38 -5.62 31.22
N ASN A 218 -0.82 -6.71 31.87
CA ASN A 218 -1.94 -6.66 32.84
C ASN A 218 -1.67 -5.71 34.02
N SER A 219 -0.41 -5.38 34.32
CA SER A 219 -0.03 -4.35 35.29
C SER A 219 -0.52 -2.94 34.93
N GLN A 220 -0.87 -2.67 33.68
CA GLN A 220 -1.47 -1.39 33.26
C GLN A 220 -2.89 -1.19 33.78
N TYR A 221 -3.60 -2.26 34.17
CA TYR A 221 -4.86 -2.12 34.90
C TYR A 221 -4.67 -1.52 36.31
N LEU A 222 -3.43 -1.44 36.81
CA LEU A 222 -3.07 -0.75 38.07
C LEU A 222 -2.68 0.73 37.83
N ASP A 223 -2.45 1.15 36.59
CA ASP A 223 -2.27 2.55 36.23
C ASP A 223 -3.64 3.21 36.06
N LYS A 224 -4.05 4.02 37.05
CA LYS A 224 -5.32 4.74 37.03
C LYS A 224 -5.47 5.62 35.78
N GLN A 225 -4.38 6.19 35.24
CA GLN A 225 -4.49 7.02 34.05
C GLN A 225 -4.70 6.19 32.77
N TRP A 226 -4.07 5.01 32.67
CA TRP A 226 -4.36 4.08 31.57
C TRP A 226 -5.80 3.55 31.66
N LEU A 227 -6.30 3.23 32.86
CA LEU A 227 -7.68 2.78 33.07
C LEU A 227 -8.70 3.87 32.66
N GLU A 228 -8.48 5.12 33.07
CA GLU A 228 -9.25 6.29 32.62
C GLU A 228 -9.20 6.49 31.10
N ASP A 229 -8.06 6.21 30.46
CA ASP A 229 -7.89 6.32 29.01
C ASP A 229 -8.62 5.18 28.27
N TRP A 230 -8.62 3.98 28.83
CA TRP A 230 -9.27 2.79 28.26
C TRP A 230 -10.80 2.89 28.30
N ILE A 231 -11.34 3.27 29.46
CA ILE A 231 -12.77 3.55 29.70
C ILE A 231 -13.31 4.63 28.75
N GLN A 232 -12.45 5.57 28.34
CA GLN A 232 -12.81 6.72 27.51
C GLN A 232 -12.41 6.54 26.04
N HIS A 233 -12.18 5.29 25.59
CA HIS A 233 -11.75 4.92 24.23
C HIS A 233 -10.49 5.64 23.71
N ARG A 234 -9.67 6.25 24.58
CA ARG A 234 -8.41 6.91 24.20
C ARG A 234 -7.32 5.89 23.90
N VAL A 235 -7.30 4.79 24.67
CA VAL A 235 -6.48 3.61 24.37
C VAL A 235 -7.34 2.35 24.27
N CYS A 236 -6.88 1.36 23.51
CA CYS A 236 -7.44 0.01 23.54
C CYS A 236 -6.34 -1.04 23.67
N LYS A 237 -6.72 -2.26 24.06
CA LYS A 237 -5.83 -3.42 24.10
C LYS A 237 -6.07 -4.26 22.85
N TYR A 238 -5.06 -4.40 22.02
CA TYR A 238 -5.15 -5.10 20.73
C TYR A 238 -4.26 -6.33 20.73
N THR A 239 -4.72 -7.41 20.12
CA THR A 239 -4.01 -8.70 20.09
C THR A 239 -3.91 -9.19 18.67
N PHE A 240 -2.69 -9.44 18.18
CA PHE A 240 -2.45 -10.05 16.88
C PHE A 240 -1.47 -11.22 16.99
N ILE A 241 -1.42 -12.04 15.95
CA ILE A 241 -0.42 -13.09 15.80
C ILE A 241 0.85 -12.47 15.23
N GLU A 242 1.95 -12.51 15.98
CA GLU A 242 3.29 -12.33 15.41
C GLU A 242 3.85 -13.68 14.91
N ASP A 243 4.63 -13.64 13.84
CA ASP A 243 5.53 -14.73 13.43
C ASP A 243 6.95 -14.46 13.94
N HIS A 244 7.49 -15.39 14.74
CA HIS A 244 8.86 -15.32 15.28
C HIS A 244 9.85 -16.26 14.57
N GLY A 245 9.48 -16.80 13.41
CA GLY A 245 10.41 -17.44 12.46
C GLY A 245 10.61 -18.95 12.65
N TYR A 246 9.77 -19.61 13.46
CA TYR A 246 9.79 -21.05 13.66
C TYR A 246 8.45 -21.70 13.27
N PRO A 247 8.45 -22.90 12.66
CA PRO A 247 7.21 -23.57 12.25
C PRO A 247 6.25 -23.79 13.43
N ASN A 248 5.06 -23.18 13.34
CA ASN A 248 3.99 -23.14 14.36
C ASN A 248 4.26 -22.25 15.59
N ASP A 249 5.30 -21.41 15.59
CA ASP A 249 5.58 -20.46 16.70
C ASP A 249 4.85 -19.12 16.52
N SER A 250 3.55 -19.22 16.26
CA SER A 250 2.62 -18.11 16.08
C SER A 250 2.10 -17.64 17.44
N VAL A 251 2.50 -16.43 17.86
CA VAL A 251 2.26 -15.92 19.23
C VAL A 251 1.25 -14.77 19.23
N PRO A 252 0.10 -14.89 19.94
CA PRO A 252 -0.76 -13.77 20.30
C PRO A 252 -0.03 -12.77 21.18
N VAL A 253 0.45 -11.68 20.59
CA VAL A 253 1.11 -10.58 21.29
C VAL A 253 0.13 -9.43 21.44
N LYS A 254 0.18 -8.78 22.60
CA LYS A 254 -0.74 -7.70 22.99
C LYS A 254 -0.04 -6.37 22.94
N TYR A 255 -0.71 -5.37 22.37
CA TYR A 255 -0.23 -4.01 22.23
C TYR A 255 -1.26 -3.00 22.73
N ASN A 256 -0.75 -1.81 23.02
CA ASN A 256 -1.57 -0.63 23.21
C ASN A 256 -1.83 0.02 21.85
N GLU A 257 -3.05 0.41 21.54
CA GLU A 257 -3.31 1.38 20.45
C GLU A 257 -3.85 2.68 21.03
N ILE A 258 -3.78 3.73 20.22
CA ILE A 258 -4.28 5.07 20.54
C ILE A 258 -5.34 5.53 19.52
N SER A 259 -6.34 6.29 19.98
CA SER A 259 -7.30 6.97 19.11
C SER A 259 -7.05 8.49 19.02
N GLU A 260 -7.84 9.17 18.19
CA GLU A 260 -7.90 10.65 18.14
C GLU A 260 -7.99 11.29 19.53
N GLY A 261 -8.78 10.69 20.46
CA GLY A 261 -8.95 11.21 21.81
C GLY A 261 -7.70 11.14 22.69
N PHE A 262 -6.75 10.23 22.41
CA PHE A 262 -5.43 10.24 23.05
C PHE A 262 -4.53 11.32 22.45
N VAL A 263 -4.54 11.48 21.12
CA VAL A 263 -3.79 12.55 20.43
C VAL A 263 -4.21 13.92 20.96
N ASP A 264 -5.52 14.20 20.97
CA ASP A 264 -6.08 15.47 21.44
C ASP A 264 -5.80 15.73 22.94
N ARG A 265 -5.76 14.70 23.80
CA ARG A 265 -5.45 14.86 25.23
C ARG A 265 -3.95 14.99 25.54
N TYR A 266 -3.08 14.25 24.85
CA TYR A 266 -1.70 14.00 25.31
C TYR A 266 -0.58 14.34 24.34
N VAL A 267 -0.80 14.33 23.03
CA VAL A 267 0.26 14.68 22.08
C VAL A 267 0.53 16.18 22.19
N ASN A 268 1.80 16.55 22.34
CA ASN A 268 2.23 17.94 22.42
C ASN A 268 2.17 18.65 21.05
N ASN A 269 2.37 19.97 21.04
CA ASN A 269 2.45 20.74 19.79
C ASN A 269 3.48 20.15 18.82
N LEU A 270 3.12 20.00 17.54
CA LEU A 270 3.90 19.41 16.44
C LEU A 270 4.27 20.51 15.42
N PRO A 271 5.16 21.46 15.80
CA PRO A 271 5.27 22.76 15.13
C PRO A 271 5.79 22.66 13.70
N GLY A 272 4.87 22.64 12.73
CA GLY A 272 5.21 22.58 11.31
C GLY A 272 5.38 21.16 10.75
N SER A 273 5.14 20.11 11.55
CA SER A 273 5.50 18.74 11.18
C SER A 273 4.70 18.19 9.99
N PHE A 274 5.39 17.47 9.10
CA PHE A 274 4.76 16.58 8.11
C PHE A 274 4.69 15.17 8.69
N MET A 275 3.57 14.48 8.52
CA MET A 275 3.35 13.18 9.14
C MET A 275 2.81 12.15 8.14
N TYR A 276 3.50 11.02 8.00
CA TYR A 276 3.07 9.88 7.21
C TYR A 276 2.64 8.76 8.15
N VAL A 277 1.38 8.35 8.07
CA VAL A 277 0.82 7.26 8.86
C VAL A 277 0.54 6.08 7.93
N VAL A 278 1.46 5.12 7.93
CA VAL A 278 1.35 3.82 7.28
C VAL A 278 0.63 2.90 8.27
N SER A 279 -0.70 3.06 8.36
CA SER A 279 -1.59 2.14 9.06
C SER A 279 -2.92 2.02 8.32
N CYS A 280 -3.52 0.83 8.36
CA CYS A 280 -4.79 0.55 7.69
C CYS A 280 -5.92 1.41 8.26
N GLN A 281 -6.85 1.82 7.39
CA GLN A 281 -8.10 2.50 7.72
C GLN A 281 -7.98 3.85 8.46
N PHE A 282 -6.79 4.46 8.56
CA PHE A 282 -6.55 5.74 9.27
C PHE A 282 -7.39 6.93 8.78
N PHE A 283 -7.94 6.87 7.56
CA PHE A 283 -8.87 7.84 6.96
C PHE A 283 -10.27 7.24 6.66
N LYS A 284 -10.63 6.09 7.25
CA LYS A 284 -11.90 5.40 6.95
C LYS A 284 -13.08 6.22 7.46
N SER A 285 -14.08 6.41 6.60
CA SER A 285 -15.32 7.15 6.87
C SER A 285 -15.21 8.64 7.21
N ASN A 286 -14.14 9.12 7.86
CA ASN A 286 -13.97 10.53 8.23
C ASN A 286 -12.46 10.91 8.39
N THR A 287 -12.16 12.12 8.89
CA THR A 287 -10.78 12.66 9.01
C THR A 287 -10.32 12.98 10.43
N SER A 288 -11.03 12.53 11.48
CA SER A 288 -10.78 12.85 12.89
C SER A 288 -9.35 12.61 13.33
N ALA A 289 -8.80 11.40 13.09
CA ALA A 289 -7.47 11.02 13.51
C ALA A 289 -6.38 11.93 12.92
N ALA A 290 -6.47 12.22 11.62
CA ALA A 290 -5.58 13.16 10.95
C ALA A 290 -5.80 14.60 11.42
N ALA A 291 -7.04 14.99 11.70
CA ALA A 291 -7.38 16.32 12.21
C ALA A 291 -6.84 16.57 13.62
N SER A 292 -6.83 15.59 14.53
CA SER A 292 -6.22 15.74 15.86
C SER A 292 -4.74 16.10 15.77
N TYR A 293 -3.95 15.43 14.92
CA TYR A 293 -2.54 15.80 14.70
C TYR A 293 -2.37 17.22 14.10
N VAL A 294 -3.25 17.65 13.19
CA VAL A 294 -3.24 19.02 12.65
C VAL A 294 -3.70 20.06 13.67
N ASN A 295 -4.64 19.74 14.55
CA ASN A 295 -5.02 20.57 15.69
C ASN A 295 -3.85 20.73 16.68
N LYS A 296 -2.94 19.75 16.74
CA LYS A 296 -1.64 19.87 17.43
C LYS A 296 -0.59 20.65 16.64
N GLY A 297 -0.90 21.20 15.46
CA GLY A 297 0.01 22.07 14.70
C GLY A 297 0.82 21.39 13.59
N ALA A 298 0.62 20.08 13.37
CA ALA A 298 1.13 19.41 12.17
C ALA A 298 0.56 20.09 10.92
N LYS A 299 1.37 20.20 9.87
CA LYS A 299 0.99 20.91 8.64
C LYS A 299 0.19 20.05 7.70
N VAL A 300 0.60 18.79 7.57
CA VAL A 300 0.04 17.81 6.65
C VAL A 300 0.21 16.42 7.25
N VAL A 301 -0.87 15.64 7.21
CA VAL A 301 -0.92 14.24 7.62
C VAL A 301 -1.37 13.41 6.41
N PHE A 302 -0.60 12.38 6.09
CA PHE A 302 -0.85 11.41 5.02
C PHE A 302 -1.22 10.06 5.62
N GLY A 303 -2.08 9.30 4.94
CA GLY A 303 -2.49 7.96 5.37
C GLY A 303 -3.48 7.34 4.39
N TRP A 304 -4.21 6.31 4.80
CA TRP A 304 -5.04 5.52 3.90
C TRP A 304 -6.46 5.31 4.44
N ASN A 305 -7.46 5.35 3.57
CA ASN A 305 -8.86 5.24 4.00
C ASN A 305 -9.36 3.80 4.18
N ASP A 306 -8.57 2.77 3.88
CA ASP A 306 -8.97 1.36 4.03
C ASP A 306 -7.78 0.45 4.37
N ASN A 307 -7.96 -0.88 4.37
CA ASN A 307 -6.87 -1.86 4.37
C ASN A 307 -5.93 -1.59 3.16
N THR A 308 -4.62 -1.73 3.33
CA THR A 308 -3.65 -1.43 2.27
C THR A 308 -2.38 -2.24 2.43
N CYS A 309 -1.87 -2.74 1.31
CA CYS A 309 -0.66 -3.54 1.20
C CYS A 309 0.53 -2.70 0.70
N LYS A 310 0.29 -1.65 -0.11
CA LYS A 310 1.33 -0.79 -0.69
C LYS A 310 1.57 0.54 0.04
N SER A 311 0.86 0.82 1.13
CA SER A 311 1.05 2.05 1.92
C SER A 311 2.48 2.37 2.40
N PRO A 312 3.37 1.41 2.77
CA PRO A 312 4.76 1.74 3.09
C PRO A 312 5.53 2.26 1.87
N TYR A 313 5.11 1.83 0.68
CA TYR A 313 5.74 2.13 -0.59
C TYR A 313 5.25 3.46 -1.13
N THR A 314 3.93 3.72 -1.23
CA THR A 314 3.38 5.04 -1.60
C THR A 314 3.81 6.16 -0.65
N ASN A 315 3.96 5.88 0.65
CA ASN A 315 4.39 6.91 1.61
C ASN A 315 5.89 7.26 1.43
N LYS A 316 6.77 6.28 1.20
CA LYS A 316 8.16 6.51 0.73
C LYS A 316 8.16 7.29 -0.58
N LYS A 317 7.37 6.83 -1.55
CA LYS A 317 7.21 7.38 -2.90
C LYS A 317 6.91 8.88 -2.85
N HIS A 318 5.89 9.27 -2.11
CA HIS A 318 5.53 10.67 -1.90
C HIS A 318 6.58 11.47 -1.11
N LEU A 319 7.27 10.85 -0.14
CA LEU A 319 8.37 11.50 0.59
C LEU A 319 9.57 11.80 -0.34
N LEU A 320 9.92 10.93 -1.29
CA LEU A 320 10.99 11.18 -2.27
C LEU A 320 10.66 12.36 -3.22
N TYR A 321 9.38 12.60 -3.55
CA TYR A 321 8.98 13.82 -4.25
C TYR A 321 9.20 15.07 -3.42
N MET A 322 8.76 15.07 -2.17
CA MET A 322 8.92 16.25 -1.32
C MET A 322 10.40 16.54 -1.08
N LEU A 323 11.21 15.49 -0.84
CA LEU A 323 12.67 15.57 -0.75
C LEU A 323 13.34 16.00 -2.06
N SER A 324 12.70 15.89 -3.23
CA SER A 324 13.26 16.44 -4.48
C SER A 324 13.08 17.96 -4.63
N GLY A 325 12.55 18.65 -3.61
CA GLY A 325 12.44 20.12 -3.51
C GLY A 325 11.02 20.67 -3.57
N ASN A 326 10.00 19.82 -3.39
CA ASN A 326 8.69 20.05 -3.98
C ASN A 326 7.54 20.11 -2.97
N THR A 327 6.44 20.73 -3.40
CA THR A 327 5.24 20.91 -2.58
C THR A 327 4.37 19.67 -2.52
N VAL A 328 3.46 19.61 -1.54
CA VAL A 328 2.49 18.52 -1.38
C VAL A 328 1.55 18.40 -2.57
N GLN A 329 1.03 19.51 -3.13
CA GLN A 329 0.14 19.44 -4.30
C GLN A 329 0.86 18.77 -5.46
N GLN A 330 2.08 19.23 -5.75
CA GLN A 330 2.84 18.65 -6.84
C GLN A 330 3.12 17.18 -6.53
N SER A 331 3.78 16.88 -5.41
CA SER A 331 4.09 15.50 -4.97
C SER A 331 2.89 14.55 -5.00
N TRP A 332 1.68 15.06 -4.78
CA TRP A 332 0.43 14.32 -4.93
C TRP A 332 0.01 14.11 -6.38
N ASP A 333 -0.01 15.17 -7.19
CA ASP A 333 -0.36 15.13 -8.62
C ASP A 333 0.53 14.14 -9.40
N LEU A 334 1.74 13.92 -8.88
CA LEU A 334 2.76 13.08 -9.47
C LEU A 334 2.55 11.58 -9.19
N LEU A 335 1.93 11.23 -8.05
CA LEU A 335 1.56 9.85 -7.78
C LEU A 335 0.61 9.37 -8.91
N THR A 336 0.81 8.18 -9.44
CA THR A 336 -0.14 7.62 -10.41
C THR A 336 -1.48 7.33 -9.72
N GLU A 337 -2.55 7.07 -10.46
CA GLU A 337 -3.78 6.58 -9.82
C GLU A 337 -3.53 5.20 -9.17
N GLU A 338 -2.62 4.41 -9.72
CA GLU A 338 -2.11 3.14 -9.19
C GLU A 338 -1.43 3.28 -7.82
N ASP A 339 -0.86 4.45 -7.51
CA ASP A 339 -0.28 4.77 -6.20
C ASP A 339 -1.31 5.25 -5.20
N LYS A 340 -2.31 5.96 -5.71
CA LYS A 340 -3.38 6.58 -4.94
C LYS A 340 -4.46 5.56 -4.59
N THR A 341 -4.62 4.46 -5.33
CA THR A 341 -5.54 3.37 -4.98
C THR A 341 -4.81 2.13 -4.46
N ASP A 342 -5.51 1.29 -3.72
CA ASP A 342 -5.09 -0.07 -3.38
C ASP A 342 -6.32 -0.99 -3.38
N HIS A 343 -6.15 -2.18 -3.95
CA HIS A 343 -7.22 -3.15 -4.17
C HIS A 343 -6.96 -4.48 -3.43
N CYS A 344 -5.87 -4.57 -2.66
CA CYS A 344 -5.54 -5.82 -1.98
C CYS A 344 -6.65 -6.26 -1.00
N ASN A 345 -6.85 -7.57 -0.91
CA ASN A 345 -7.84 -8.21 -0.04
C ASN A 345 -9.30 -7.75 -0.26
N ASN A 346 -9.64 -7.33 -1.49
CA ASN A 346 -10.94 -6.77 -1.89
C ASN A 346 -11.28 -5.40 -1.25
N SER A 347 -10.27 -4.69 -0.76
CA SER A 347 -10.42 -3.27 -0.39
C SER A 347 -10.57 -2.39 -1.63
N ASN A 348 -10.99 -1.14 -1.40
CA ASN A 348 -10.79 -0.05 -2.36
C ASN A 348 -10.17 1.11 -1.60
N ALA A 349 -8.95 0.87 -1.09
CA ALA A 349 -8.20 1.84 -0.34
C ALA A 349 -7.78 3.00 -1.25
N ILE A 350 -7.74 4.18 -0.67
CA ILE A 350 -7.32 5.41 -1.33
C ILE A 350 -6.35 6.13 -0.39
N PHE A 351 -5.18 6.50 -0.91
CA PHE A 351 -4.23 7.37 -0.26
C PHE A 351 -4.91 8.72 0.02
N CYS A 352 -4.68 9.27 1.21
CA CYS A 352 -5.42 10.41 1.74
C CYS A 352 -4.48 11.42 2.39
N VAL A 353 -4.91 12.68 2.40
CA VAL A 353 -4.15 13.83 2.92
C VAL A 353 -5.06 14.79 3.67
N TYR A 354 -4.59 15.26 4.84
CA TYR A 354 -5.27 16.26 5.66
C TYR A 354 -4.29 17.36 6.13
N PRO A 355 -4.64 18.66 6.02
CA PRO A 355 -5.82 19.20 5.35
C PRO A 355 -5.83 18.89 3.85
N ALA A 356 -6.98 19.05 3.21
CA ALA A 356 -7.11 18.87 1.76
C ALA A 356 -6.09 19.71 0.96
N LEU A 357 -5.72 19.24 -0.23
CA LEU A 357 -4.63 19.82 -1.05
C LEU A 357 -4.80 21.31 -1.37
N THR A 358 -6.03 21.83 -1.42
CA THR A 358 -6.32 23.27 -1.55
C THR A 358 -5.78 24.12 -0.39
N ILE A 359 -5.41 23.50 0.73
CA ILE A 359 -4.83 24.13 1.93
C ILE A 359 -3.39 23.64 2.15
N SER A 360 -3.14 22.33 2.06
CA SER A 360 -1.82 21.71 2.32
C SER A 360 -0.85 21.82 1.14
N GLY A 361 -1.37 22.05 -0.06
CA GLY A 361 -0.67 21.84 -1.33
C GLY A 361 0.53 22.72 -1.61
N ASN A 362 0.69 23.84 -0.90
CA ASN A 362 1.80 24.78 -1.06
C ASN A 362 2.99 24.53 -0.10
N TYR A 363 2.84 23.60 0.86
CA TYR A 363 3.93 23.24 1.78
C TYR A 363 4.92 22.28 1.11
N ASN A 364 6.21 22.44 1.35
CA ASN A 364 7.29 21.59 0.82
C ASN A 364 8.27 21.15 1.91
N LEU A 365 9.20 20.26 1.57
CA LEU A 365 10.40 20.02 2.38
C LEU A 365 11.55 20.92 1.93
N ASN A 366 12.46 21.21 2.87
CA ASN A 366 13.73 21.88 2.56
C ASN A 366 14.66 20.92 1.80
N ASN A 367 14.73 21.01 0.47
CA ASN A 367 15.89 20.54 -0.29
C ASN A 367 16.53 21.71 -1.06
N THR A 368 17.85 21.68 -1.15
CA THR A 368 18.71 22.66 -1.85
C THR A 368 19.65 22.03 -2.88
N ALA A 369 19.66 20.70 -3.00
CA ALA A 369 20.61 19.93 -3.80
C ALA A 369 19.98 19.44 -5.13
N LEU A 370 20.02 20.32 -6.13
CA LEU A 370 19.73 19.97 -7.53
C LEU A 370 20.95 19.33 -8.19
N GLY A 371 20.72 18.31 -9.01
CA GLY A 371 21.71 17.75 -9.94
C GLY A 371 21.38 18.07 -11.40
N ASN A 372 22.03 17.38 -12.34
CA ASN A 372 21.85 17.61 -13.78
C ASN A 372 21.44 16.31 -14.50
N LEU A 373 20.35 16.36 -15.28
CA LEU A 373 19.83 15.22 -16.04
C LEU A 373 20.09 15.43 -17.53
N ILE A 374 20.89 14.56 -18.13
CA ILE A 374 21.31 14.65 -19.53
C ILE A 374 20.57 13.58 -20.33
N ILE A 375 19.60 14.01 -21.12
CA ILE A 375 18.91 13.16 -22.10
C ILE A 375 19.54 13.42 -23.48
N TYR A 376 19.91 12.36 -24.19
CA TYR A 376 20.54 12.43 -25.52
C TYR A 376 19.70 11.79 -26.63
N ASN A 377 18.67 11.01 -26.28
CA ASN A 377 17.56 10.68 -27.19
C ASN A 377 16.25 10.70 -26.38
N PRO A 378 15.12 11.22 -26.90
CA PRO A 378 15.01 11.99 -28.13
C PRO A 378 15.66 13.38 -28.04
N GLN A 379 16.08 13.91 -29.20
CA GLN A 379 16.69 15.23 -29.33
C GLN A 379 15.62 16.34 -29.29
N GLU A 380 15.85 17.36 -28.46
CA GLU A 380 14.89 18.46 -28.27
C GLU A 380 14.63 19.24 -29.57
N ASN A 381 13.37 19.62 -29.80
CA ASN A 381 12.86 20.30 -30.99
C ASN A 381 13.02 19.52 -32.32
N THR A 382 13.32 18.22 -32.26
CA THR A 382 13.39 17.33 -33.44
C THR A 382 11.99 16.82 -33.84
N THR A 383 11.83 16.48 -35.12
CA THR A 383 10.63 15.80 -35.64
C THR A 383 10.97 14.35 -35.97
N TYR A 384 10.28 13.41 -35.32
CA TYR A 384 10.42 11.97 -35.56
C TYR A 384 9.34 11.45 -36.53
N THR A 385 9.69 10.45 -37.35
CA THR A 385 8.75 9.71 -38.21
C THR A 385 8.25 8.42 -37.57
N ASP A 386 9.01 7.91 -36.62
CA ASP A 386 8.79 6.64 -35.96
C ASP A 386 7.96 6.83 -34.70
N ARG A 387 7.03 5.90 -34.48
CA ARG A 387 6.01 5.97 -33.41
C ARG A 387 6.58 5.63 -32.03
N VAL A 388 7.59 4.78 -31.99
CA VAL A 388 8.32 4.38 -30.79
C VAL A 388 9.72 4.96 -30.90
N VAL A 389 10.20 5.57 -29.82
CA VAL A 389 11.55 6.14 -29.75
C VAL A 389 12.15 5.81 -28.39
N ASP A 390 13.45 5.54 -28.36
CA ASP A 390 14.18 5.27 -27.12
C ASP A 390 14.46 6.58 -26.38
N LEU A 391 13.90 6.70 -25.17
CA LEU A 391 14.30 7.72 -24.20
C LEU A 391 15.57 7.24 -23.51
N SER A 392 16.71 7.82 -23.90
CA SER A 392 18.04 7.42 -23.45
C SER A 392 18.80 8.60 -22.86
N GLY A 393 19.39 8.41 -21.68
CA GLY A 393 20.04 9.47 -20.92
C GLY A 393 20.83 8.98 -19.72
N TYR A 394 21.38 9.92 -18.95
CA TYR A 394 21.98 9.63 -17.65
C TYR A 394 21.80 10.81 -16.68
N PHE A 395 21.70 10.49 -15.40
CA PHE A 395 21.77 11.46 -14.32
C PHE A 395 23.26 11.71 -14.01
N GLN A 396 23.72 12.94 -14.21
CA GLN A 396 25.12 13.31 -14.00
C GLN A 396 25.48 13.33 -12.50
N ASP A 397 26.71 12.88 -12.19
CA ASP A 397 27.35 12.90 -10.87
C ASP A 397 26.62 12.10 -9.76
N VAL A 398 25.71 11.18 -10.13
CA VAL A 398 25.14 10.18 -9.22
C VAL A 398 25.76 8.80 -9.47
N TYR A 399 25.87 8.00 -8.40
CA TYR A 399 26.27 6.59 -8.42
C TYR A 399 25.10 5.70 -8.86
N GLN A 400 23.89 5.99 -8.38
CA GLN A 400 22.67 5.28 -8.77
C GLN A 400 21.46 6.21 -8.85
N ILE A 401 20.57 5.94 -9.79
CA ILE A 401 19.20 6.44 -9.80
C ILE A 401 18.40 5.60 -8.80
N LEU A 402 17.87 6.24 -7.76
CA LEU A 402 16.95 5.62 -6.80
C LEU A 402 15.51 5.54 -7.37
N LEU A 403 15.25 6.33 -8.42
CA LEU A 403 13.97 6.59 -9.05
C LEU A 403 14.20 7.30 -10.38
N GLY A 404 13.67 6.77 -11.49
CA GLY A 404 13.63 7.46 -12.79
C GLY A 404 12.27 7.30 -13.47
N THR A 405 11.70 8.40 -13.97
CA THR A 405 10.36 8.42 -14.61
C THR A 405 10.22 9.33 -15.82
N VAL A 406 9.22 9.03 -16.65
CA VAL A 406 8.78 9.88 -17.75
C VAL A 406 7.27 10.11 -17.77
N ASN A 407 6.86 11.32 -18.15
CA ASN A 407 5.52 11.61 -18.65
C ASN A 407 5.61 12.06 -20.11
N ILE A 408 4.80 11.47 -20.99
CA ILE A 408 4.63 11.91 -22.39
C ILE A 408 3.24 12.51 -22.55
N SER A 409 3.16 13.84 -22.60
CA SER A 409 1.90 14.58 -22.78
C SER A 409 1.79 15.20 -24.17
N VAL A 410 0.56 15.49 -24.62
CA VAL A 410 0.30 16.32 -25.81
C VAL A 410 -0.64 17.45 -25.42
N PRO A 411 -0.62 18.61 -26.13
CA PRO A 411 -1.48 19.73 -25.79
C PRO A 411 -2.96 19.35 -25.64
N ASN A 412 -3.53 19.70 -24.48
CA ASN A 412 -4.92 19.46 -24.10
C ASN A 412 -5.33 17.98 -23.93
N LYS A 413 -4.39 17.04 -23.71
CA LYS A 413 -4.69 15.68 -23.25
C LYS A 413 -3.86 15.31 -22.01
N ASN A 414 -4.34 14.37 -21.22
CA ASN A 414 -3.57 13.78 -20.14
C ASN A 414 -2.30 13.10 -20.68
N GLY A 415 -1.22 13.23 -19.92
CA GLY A 415 0.06 12.61 -20.25
C GLY A 415 0.14 11.16 -19.81
N LEU A 416 0.84 10.37 -20.61
CA LEU A 416 1.15 8.98 -20.36
C LEU A 416 2.29 8.90 -19.35
N TYR A 417 2.08 8.29 -18.19
CA TYR A 417 3.13 8.09 -17.17
C TYR A 417 3.74 6.70 -17.33
N ILE A 418 5.07 6.63 -17.40
CA ILE A 418 5.84 5.39 -17.52
C ILE A 418 7.05 5.47 -16.60
N ARG A 419 7.37 4.32 -16.00
CA ARG A 419 8.66 4.07 -15.36
C ARG A 419 9.80 4.21 -16.36
N LEU A 420 10.98 4.60 -15.88
CA LEU A 420 12.21 4.35 -16.61
C LEU A 420 12.83 3.06 -16.12
N ASN A 421 13.17 2.17 -17.04
CA ASN A 421 14.20 1.18 -16.78
C ASN A 421 15.54 1.93 -16.61
N THR A 422 16.24 1.65 -15.50
CA THR A 422 17.44 2.39 -15.08
C THR A 422 18.55 1.47 -14.62
N SER A 423 19.78 1.73 -15.07
CA SER A 423 20.96 0.93 -14.71
C SER A 423 22.05 1.85 -14.14
N GLY A 424 22.28 1.78 -12.83
CA GLY A 424 23.17 2.73 -12.16
C GLY A 424 22.68 4.16 -12.36
N SER A 425 23.49 5.01 -13.02
CA SER A 425 23.12 6.39 -13.38
C SER A 425 22.42 6.54 -14.73
N GLU A 426 22.27 5.46 -15.50
CA GLU A 426 21.77 5.46 -16.89
C GLU A 426 20.26 5.16 -16.98
N ILE A 427 19.66 5.63 -18.06
CA ILE A 427 18.23 5.60 -18.37
C ILE A 427 18.08 5.06 -19.79
N GLU A 428 17.24 4.05 -19.97
CA GLU A 428 16.85 3.54 -21.29
C GLU A 428 15.41 3.04 -21.26
N GLN A 429 14.48 3.76 -21.90
CA GLN A 429 13.05 3.44 -21.90
C GLN A 429 12.44 3.63 -23.29
N ARG A 430 11.77 2.62 -23.85
CA ARG A 430 10.95 2.81 -25.05
C ARG A 430 9.72 3.66 -24.71
N ILE A 431 9.50 4.74 -25.47
CA ILE A 431 8.38 5.66 -25.25
C ILE A 431 7.50 5.81 -26.51
N LEU A 432 6.18 5.87 -26.32
CA LEU A 432 5.20 6.05 -27.38
C LEU A 432 5.02 7.54 -27.73
N LEU A 433 5.25 7.88 -28.99
CA LEU A 433 4.97 9.21 -29.53
C LEU A 433 3.56 9.27 -30.15
N ARG A 434 2.90 10.40 -29.93
CA ARG A 434 1.60 10.76 -30.51
C ARG A 434 1.83 11.75 -31.66
N ASN A 435 0.99 11.72 -32.70
CA ASN A 435 1.18 12.60 -33.87
C ASN A 435 1.01 14.09 -33.48
N GLY A 436 1.91 14.96 -33.95
CA GLY A 436 2.01 16.36 -33.52
C GLY A 436 3.04 16.59 -32.40
N LEU A 437 2.80 17.59 -31.54
CA LEU A 437 3.72 17.97 -30.46
C LEU A 437 3.58 17.05 -29.24
N ASN A 438 4.68 16.42 -28.84
CA ASN A 438 4.84 15.69 -27.60
C ASN A 438 5.71 16.53 -26.63
N VAL A 439 5.24 16.67 -25.40
CA VAL A 439 5.99 17.22 -24.28
C VAL A 439 6.39 16.03 -23.41
N ILE A 440 7.60 15.55 -23.65
CA ILE A 440 8.25 14.53 -22.84
C ILE A 440 8.90 15.24 -21.66
N ASN A 441 8.75 14.68 -20.49
CA ASN A 441 9.27 15.28 -19.28
C ASN A 441 9.81 14.14 -18.41
N VAL A 442 11.05 14.27 -17.93
CA VAL A 442 11.83 13.16 -17.37
C VAL A 442 12.37 13.59 -16.00
N ASN A 443 12.21 12.74 -14.98
CA ASN A 443 12.58 13.09 -13.60
C ASN A 443 13.38 11.96 -12.98
N CYS A 444 14.37 12.33 -12.18
CA CYS A 444 15.13 11.36 -11.42
C CYS A 444 15.42 11.88 -10.01
N VAL A 445 15.42 10.96 -9.06
CA VAL A 445 16.06 11.13 -7.76
C VAL A 445 17.21 10.13 -7.71
N GLY A 446 18.41 10.61 -7.44
CA GLY A 446 19.64 9.84 -7.56
C GLY A 446 20.57 10.13 -6.39
N GLN A 447 21.43 9.16 -6.11
CA GLN A 447 22.34 9.17 -4.98
C GLN A 447 23.78 9.33 -5.45
N LYS A 448 24.49 10.33 -4.94
CA LYS A 448 25.91 10.55 -5.21
C LYS A 448 26.80 9.55 -4.47
N SER A 449 28.04 9.42 -4.93
CA SER A 449 29.04 8.52 -4.31
C SER A 449 29.46 8.90 -2.89
N ASP A 450 29.17 10.13 -2.44
CA ASP A 450 29.32 10.59 -1.05
C ASP A 450 28.05 10.34 -0.19
N GLY A 451 27.03 9.70 -0.77
CA GLY A 451 25.72 9.45 -0.20
C GLY A 451 24.66 10.45 -0.64
N THR A 452 25.02 11.71 -0.97
CA THR A 452 24.09 12.84 -1.14
C THR A 452 22.96 12.52 -2.11
N VAL A 453 21.71 12.70 -1.69
CA VAL A 453 20.56 12.54 -2.59
C VAL A 453 20.28 13.85 -3.31
N VAL A 454 20.14 13.79 -4.63
CA VAL A 454 19.86 14.92 -5.51
C VAL A 454 18.69 14.64 -6.43
N SER A 455 17.99 15.70 -6.84
CA SER A 455 16.93 15.65 -7.82
C SER A 455 17.31 16.35 -9.12
N ALA A 456 16.81 15.85 -10.25
CA ALA A 456 16.92 16.50 -11.53
C ALA A 456 15.68 16.24 -12.38
N HIS A 457 15.35 17.21 -13.23
CA HIS A 457 14.24 17.13 -14.17
C HIS A 457 14.68 17.67 -15.54
N LYS A 458 14.14 17.10 -16.61
CA LYS A 458 14.41 17.53 -17.98
C LYS A 458 13.12 17.48 -18.80
N ILE A 459 12.67 18.65 -19.24
CA ILE A 459 11.60 18.79 -20.23
C ILE A 459 12.22 18.76 -21.63
N LEU A 460 11.55 18.05 -22.54
CA LEU A 460 11.86 17.93 -23.96
C LEU A 460 10.57 18.16 -24.76
N ASN A 461 10.59 19.12 -25.67
CA ASN A 461 9.51 19.34 -26.63
C ASN A 461 9.95 18.72 -27.96
N ILE A 462 9.23 17.72 -28.47
CA ILE A 462 9.54 17.09 -29.77
C ILE A 462 8.27 16.96 -30.61
N SER A 463 8.41 16.96 -31.93
CA SER A 463 7.31 16.66 -32.83
C SER A 463 7.40 15.21 -33.30
N ALA A 464 6.25 14.62 -33.63
CA ALA A 464 6.19 13.39 -34.41
C ALA A 464 5.27 13.62 -35.61
N ASN A 465 5.70 13.17 -36.80
CA ASN A 465 4.93 13.18 -38.04
C ASN A 465 4.66 11.72 -38.41
N LEU A 466 3.65 11.15 -37.76
CA LEU A 466 3.38 9.72 -37.79
C LEU A 466 2.31 9.38 -38.82
N SER A 467 2.47 8.22 -39.47
CA SER A 467 1.37 7.57 -40.18
C SER A 467 0.16 7.43 -39.27
N LEU A 468 -1.03 7.71 -39.81
CA LEU A 468 -2.28 7.42 -39.13
C LEU A 468 -2.36 5.93 -38.80
N LEU A 469 -2.93 5.63 -37.65
CA LEU A 469 -3.29 4.28 -37.25
C LEU A 469 -4.80 4.21 -37.10
N ASP A 470 -5.37 3.08 -37.50
CA ASP A 470 -6.76 2.75 -37.26
C ASP A 470 -6.96 2.17 -35.86
N LEU A 471 -5.92 1.52 -35.30
CA LEU A 471 -5.83 1.15 -33.89
C LEU A 471 -4.41 1.35 -33.35
N CYS A 472 -4.30 1.82 -32.12
CA CYS A 472 -3.12 1.74 -31.27
C CYS A 472 -3.60 1.34 -29.87
N THR A 473 -3.12 0.22 -29.33
CA THR A 473 -3.32 -0.18 -27.93
C THR A 473 -1.98 -0.22 -27.21
N GLU A 474 -2.03 0.01 -25.90
CA GLU A 474 -0.86 -0.01 -25.03
C GLU A 474 -1.18 -0.80 -23.75
N LEU A 475 -0.23 -1.59 -23.27
CA LEU A 475 -0.28 -2.39 -22.04
C LEU A 475 0.95 -2.06 -21.18
N ARG A 476 0.75 -1.75 -19.91
CA ARG A 476 1.78 -1.53 -18.87
C ARG A 476 1.40 -2.26 -17.59
N TRP A 477 2.36 -2.57 -16.73
CA TRP A 477 2.11 -3.24 -15.44
C TRP A 477 3.06 -2.77 -14.34
N ASN A 478 2.72 -3.03 -13.07
CA ASN A 478 3.43 -2.46 -11.91
C ASN A 478 4.40 -3.39 -11.18
N THR A 479 4.70 -4.57 -11.73
CA THR A 479 5.57 -5.59 -11.12
C THR A 479 6.84 -5.82 -11.96
N ASN A 480 8.02 -5.66 -11.36
CA ASN A 480 9.30 -5.88 -12.04
C ASN A 480 9.51 -7.38 -12.34
N TYR A 481 10.22 -7.67 -13.43
CA TYR A 481 10.57 -9.01 -13.89
C TYR A 481 9.40 -9.94 -14.24
N SER A 482 8.13 -9.58 -14.03
CA SER A 482 6.99 -10.38 -14.50
C SER A 482 6.75 -10.14 -15.99
N ASP A 483 6.45 -11.20 -16.72
CA ASP A 483 6.15 -11.18 -18.15
C ASP A 483 4.62 -11.12 -18.36
N VAL A 484 4.16 -10.15 -19.16
CA VAL A 484 2.74 -9.87 -19.38
C VAL A 484 2.45 -9.65 -20.87
N ASP A 485 1.92 -10.69 -21.51
CA ASP A 485 1.65 -10.73 -22.94
C ASP A 485 0.37 -9.97 -23.34
N PHE A 486 0.48 -9.16 -24.39
CA PHE A 486 -0.66 -8.51 -25.04
C PHE A 486 -1.17 -9.34 -26.23
N HIS A 487 -2.49 -9.45 -26.33
CA HIS A 487 -3.17 -10.29 -27.31
C HIS A 487 -4.31 -9.53 -28.00
N LEU A 488 -4.38 -9.58 -29.33
CA LEU A 488 -5.49 -9.02 -30.10
C LEU A 488 -6.05 -10.02 -31.12
N LEU A 489 -7.32 -10.37 -30.97
CA LEU A 489 -8.06 -11.24 -31.88
C LEU A 489 -8.92 -10.44 -32.88
N PRO A 490 -8.98 -10.87 -34.16
CA PRO A 490 -9.77 -10.22 -35.21
C PRO A 490 -11.26 -10.65 -35.19
N PRO A 491 -12.11 -10.01 -36.00
CA PRO A 491 -13.53 -10.34 -36.09
C PRO A 491 -13.78 -11.80 -36.48
N ASN A 492 -14.75 -12.40 -35.78
CA ASN A 492 -15.16 -13.82 -35.87
C ASN A 492 -14.19 -14.83 -35.23
N SER A 493 -13.11 -14.38 -34.58
CA SER A 493 -12.32 -15.22 -33.66
C SER A 493 -12.99 -15.35 -32.28
N SER A 494 -12.39 -16.20 -31.45
CA SER A 494 -12.88 -16.62 -30.13
C SER A 494 -11.71 -16.88 -29.17
N PHE A 495 -11.97 -17.00 -27.87
CA PHE A 495 -10.93 -17.31 -26.87
C PHE A 495 -10.07 -18.54 -27.20
N SER A 496 -10.64 -19.55 -27.89
CA SER A 496 -9.88 -20.73 -28.36
C SER A 496 -8.76 -20.40 -29.35
N ASP A 497 -8.90 -19.30 -30.10
CA ASP A 497 -7.99 -18.86 -31.16
C ASP A 497 -6.75 -18.10 -30.64
N LEU A 498 -6.65 -17.85 -29.33
CA LEU A 498 -5.43 -17.34 -28.72
C LEU A 498 -4.24 -18.30 -28.97
N TRP A 499 -3.06 -17.73 -29.16
CA TRP A 499 -1.81 -18.36 -29.61
C TRP A 499 -1.89 -19.11 -30.95
N THR A 500 -2.91 -18.83 -31.78
CA THR A 500 -3.01 -19.38 -33.16
C THR A 500 -2.54 -18.37 -34.22
N THR A 501 -2.61 -18.75 -35.51
CA THR A 501 -2.33 -17.85 -36.63
C THR A 501 -3.31 -16.67 -36.77
N TYR A 502 -4.44 -16.70 -36.05
CA TYR A 502 -5.38 -15.57 -35.98
C TYR A 502 -4.98 -14.52 -34.94
N ASP A 503 -4.10 -14.85 -34.00
CA ASP A 503 -3.79 -13.99 -32.86
C ASP A 503 -2.61 -13.06 -33.14
N CYS A 504 -2.63 -11.85 -32.58
CA CYS A 504 -1.52 -10.90 -32.59
C CYS A 504 -0.91 -10.86 -31.18
N TYR A 505 0.25 -11.49 -31.01
CA TYR A 505 0.95 -11.71 -29.74
C TYR A 505 2.45 -11.99 -30.03
N TYR A 506 3.30 -12.16 -29.01
CA TYR A 506 4.76 -12.31 -29.18
C TYR A 506 5.18 -13.36 -30.24
N GLY A 507 4.47 -14.49 -30.32
CA GLY A 507 4.78 -15.61 -31.23
C GLY A 507 4.23 -15.43 -32.65
N ASN A 508 3.38 -14.43 -32.86
CA ASN A 508 2.81 -14.06 -34.16
C ASN A 508 2.65 -12.53 -34.23
N LYS A 509 3.78 -11.81 -34.21
CA LYS A 509 3.78 -10.33 -34.09
C LYS A 509 3.15 -9.60 -35.27
N THR A 510 2.97 -10.25 -36.42
CA THR A 510 2.38 -9.65 -37.63
C THR A 510 1.43 -10.63 -38.35
N PRO A 511 0.24 -10.92 -37.79
CA PRO A 511 -0.74 -11.77 -38.45
C PRO A 511 -1.19 -11.22 -39.80
N SER A 512 -1.63 -12.10 -40.69
CA SER A 512 -1.98 -11.77 -42.08
C SER A 512 -3.19 -10.82 -42.25
N TRP A 513 -3.93 -10.52 -41.18
CA TRP A 513 -5.01 -9.53 -41.16
C TRP A 513 -4.56 -8.11 -40.79
N GLY A 514 -3.26 -7.87 -40.53
CA GLY A 514 -2.67 -6.53 -40.46
C GLY A 514 -2.50 -5.93 -39.05
N GLY A 515 -2.73 -6.71 -37.99
CA GLY A 515 -2.23 -6.39 -36.65
C GLY A 515 -0.71 -6.44 -36.60
N VAL A 516 -0.12 -5.62 -35.72
CA VAL A 516 1.32 -5.57 -35.47
C VAL A 516 1.57 -5.39 -33.97
N LEU A 517 2.23 -6.35 -33.31
CA LEU A 517 2.83 -6.15 -31.99
C LEU A 517 4.17 -5.41 -32.21
N ASP A 518 4.14 -4.07 -32.23
CA ASP A 518 5.31 -3.24 -32.54
C ASP A 518 6.22 -2.98 -31.33
N VAL A 519 5.72 -3.22 -30.10
CA VAL A 519 6.54 -3.28 -28.89
C VAL A 519 6.14 -4.50 -28.06
N ASP A 520 7.15 -5.23 -27.63
CA ASP A 520 7.12 -6.46 -26.82
C ASP A 520 8.22 -6.27 -25.74
N ASP A 521 7.88 -6.48 -24.47
CA ASP A 521 8.69 -6.11 -23.29
C ASP A 521 8.68 -7.26 -22.27
N VAL A 522 9.75 -8.06 -22.26
CA VAL A 522 9.77 -9.39 -21.60
C VAL A 522 10.27 -9.38 -20.15
N ASP A 523 10.82 -8.27 -19.66
CA ASP A 523 11.52 -8.21 -18.37
C ASP A 523 11.40 -6.85 -17.63
N GLY A 524 10.28 -6.15 -17.80
CA GLY A 524 10.10 -4.79 -17.29
C GLY A 524 8.73 -4.49 -16.67
N TYR A 525 8.17 -3.36 -17.10
CA TYR A 525 6.88 -2.78 -16.69
C TYR A 525 5.99 -2.51 -17.92
N GLY A 526 6.39 -3.05 -19.07
CA GLY A 526 5.95 -2.61 -20.38
C GLY A 526 6.68 -1.33 -20.86
N PRO A 527 6.20 -0.71 -21.95
CA PRO A 527 4.92 -1.02 -22.59
C PRO A 527 5.00 -2.17 -23.60
N GLU A 528 3.94 -2.97 -23.71
CA GLU A 528 3.62 -3.69 -24.96
C GLU A 528 2.62 -2.89 -25.80
N HIS A 529 2.76 -2.92 -27.13
CA HIS A 529 1.89 -2.20 -28.07
C HIS A 529 1.37 -3.12 -29.16
N ILE A 530 0.06 -3.06 -29.42
CA ILE A 530 -0.52 -3.62 -30.66
C ILE A 530 -1.13 -2.50 -31.50
N THR A 531 -0.73 -2.42 -32.76
CA THR A 531 -1.16 -1.40 -33.71
C THR A 531 -1.80 -2.01 -34.96
N ILE A 532 -2.68 -1.26 -35.62
CA ILE A 532 -3.22 -1.59 -36.95
C ILE A 532 -3.17 -0.33 -37.82
N THR A 533 -2.48 -0.41 -38.95
CA THR A 533 -2.30 0.70 -39.91
C THR A 533 -3.43 0.83 -40.93
N ASN A 534 -4.22 -0.23 -41.13
CA ASN A 534 -5.33 -0.31 -42.07
C ASN A 534 -6.20 -1.53 -41.68
N TRP A 535 -7.41 -1.36 -41.14
CA TRP A 535 -8.25 -2.52 -40.76
C TRP A 535 -8.85 -3.17 -42.01
N SER A 536 -8.33 -4.34 -42.39
CA SER A 536 -8.79 -5.09 -43.57
C SER A 536 -10.21 -5.67 -43.45
N SER A 537 -10.80 -5.68 -42.25
CA SER A 537 -11.98 -6.48 -41.93
C SER A 537 -12.90 -5.79 -40.90
N PRO A 538 -14.09 -5.31 -41.28
CA PRO A 538 -15.03 -4.73 -40.31
C PRO A 538 -15.59 -5.76 -39.32
N GLY A 539 -15.73 -5.35 -38.05
CA GLY A 539 -16.34 -6.14 -37.00
C GLY A 539 -15.79 -5.81 -35.61
N SER A 540 -16.00 -6.72 -34.67
CA SER A 540 -15.50 -6.64 -33.29
C SER A 540 -14.15 -7.33 -33.15
N TYR A 541 -13.13 -6.59 -32.73
CA TYR A 541 -11.83 -7.10 -32.33
C TYR A 541 -11.82 -7.23 -30.80
N ASP A 542 -11.15 -8.25 -30.26
CA ASP A 542 -11.11 -8.51 -28.82
C ASP A 542 -9.68 -8.48 -28.27
N LEU A 543 -9.48 -7.67 -27.25
CA LEU A 543 -8.19 -7.36 -26.63
C LEU A 543 -8.08 -8.09 -25.29
N TYR A 544 -6.99 -8.85 -25.13
CA TYR A 544 -6.71 -9.68 -23.97
C TYR A 544 -5.32 -9.38 -23.38
N ILE A 545 -5.18 -9.62 -22.08
CA ILE A 545 -3.91 -9.67 -21.35
C ILE A 545 -3.70 -11.11 -20.88
N HIS A 546 -2.52 -11.66 -21.10
CA HIS A 546 -2.08 -12.94 -20.54
C HIS A 546 -0.96 -12.70 -19.54
N TYR A 547 -1.08 -13.25 -18.32
CA TYR A 547 0.01 -13.18 -17.35
C TYR A 547 0.96 -14.35 -17.59
N TYR A 548 2.00 -14.13 -18.39
CA TYR A 548 2.82 -15.21 -18.96
C TYR A 548 3.68 -15.90 -17.89
N ASP A 549 4.52 -15.16 -17.16
CA ASP A 549 5.23 -15.69 -15.98
C ASP A 549 5.29 -14.61 -14.89
N ASP A 550 5.04 -15.00 -13.64
CA ASP A 550 5.21 -14.10 -12.50
C ASP A 550 6.68 -13.99 -12.06
N HIS A 551 7.56 -14.90 -12.51
CA HIS A 551 8.97 -15.01 -12.11
C HIS A 551 9.18 -14.95 -10.57
N SER A 552 8.23 -15.50 -9.81
CA SER A 552 8.11 -15.43 -8.34
C SER A 552 7.82 -14.05 -7.74
N ALA A 553 7.49 -13.03 -8.55
CA ALA A 553 7.06 -11.72 -8.09
C ALA A 553 5.59 -11.70 -7.60
N GLY A 554 4.80 -12.71 -7.96
CA GLY A 554 3.46 -12.96 -7.41
C GLY A 554 2.33 -12.32 -8.20
N LYS A 555 1.56 -11.40 -7.59
CA LYS A 555 0.50 -10.67 -8.29
C LYS A 555 1.05 -9.43 -8.99
N SER A 556 0.39 -9.01 -10.06
CA SER A 556 0.65 -7.74 -10.75
C SER A 556 -0.66 -6.98 -10.95
N ASN A 557 -0.58 -5.70 -11.28
CA ASN A 557 -1.71 -4.95 -11.81
C ASN A 557 -1.32 -4.51 -13.23
N ALA A 558 -2.20 -4.76 -14.18
CA ALA A 558 -2.04 -4.30 -15.55
C ALA A 558 -2.99 -3.15 -15.87
N PHE A 559 -2.51 -2.26 -16.72
CA PHE A 559 -3.12 -1.01 -17.14
C PHE A 559 -3.04 -0.96 -18.66
N SER A 560 -4.11 -0.53 -19.31
CA SER A 560 -4.13 -0.50 -20.77
C SER A 560 -4.90 0.70 -21.29
N ASP A 561 -4.49 1.16 -22.47
CA ASP A 561 -5.12 2.26 -23.19
C ASP A 561 -5.42 1.82 -24.63
N ALA A 562 -6.44 2.42 -25.25
CA ALA A 562 -6.79 2.18 -26.65
C ALA A 562 -7.15 3.49 -27.38
N LEU A 563 -6.66 3.62 -28.62
CA LEU A 563 -6.90 4.74 -29.52
C LEU A 563 -7.29 4.23 -30.93
N THR A 564 -8.45 4.67 -31.43
CA THR A 564 -8.90 4.35 -32.81
C THR A 564 -8.72 5.55 -33.76
N PHE A 565 -8.79 5.34 -35.09
CA PHE A 565 -8.67 6.44 -36.08
C PHE A 565 -9.69 7.57 -35.89
N GLU A 566 -10.88 7.29 -35.34
CA GLU A 566 -11.89 8.31 -35.02
C GLU A 566 -11.42 9.28 -33.93
N GLY A 567 -10.29 8.99 -33.27
CA GLY A 567 -9.70 9.81 -32.21
C GLY A 567 -10.22 9.48 -30.80
N ASN A 568 -11.10 8.48 -30.69
CA ASN A 568 -11.60 7.94 -29.43
C ASN A 568 -10.40 7.34 -28.66
N TRP A 569 -9.96 8.02 -27.60
CA TRP A 569 -9.02 7.48 -26.61
C TRP A 569 -9.83 7.00 -25.42
N ASP A 570 -9.58 5.77 -24.96
CA ASP A 570 -10.20 5.19 -23.77
C ASP A 570 -9.12 4.58 -22.88
N ASN A 571 -9.20 4.89 -21.58
CA ASN A 571 -8.36 4.31 -20.54
C ASN A 571 -9.08 3.06 -20.04
N LEU A 572 -8.58 1.88 -20.38
CA LEU A 572 -9.22 0.63 -20.01
C LEU A 572 -9.08 0.36 -18.50
N GLN A 573 -10.01 -0.41 -17.95
CA GLN A 573 -9.99 -0.78 -16.53
C GLN A 573 -8.69 -1.48 -16.12
N THR A 574 -8.17 -1.12 -14.94
CA THR A 574 -7.09 -1.86 -14.26
C THR A 574 -7.52 -3.29 -13.97
N VAL A 575 -6.61 -4.24 -14.22
CA VAL A 575 -6.82 -5.67 -13.94
C VAL A 575 -5.78 -6.15 -12.92
N GLU A 576 -6.23 -6.77 -11.84
CA GLU A 576 -5.32 -7.52 -10.95
C GLU A 576 -4.99 -8.87 -11.62
N LEU A 577 -3.73 -9.02 -12.03
CA LEU A 577 -3.19 -10.26 -12.60
C LEU A 577 -2.70 -11.18 -11.47
N MET A 578 -3.00 -12.46 -11.61
CA MET A 578 -2.64 -13.51 -10.65
C MET A 578 -2.50 -14.86 -11.34
N ASN A 579 -1.58 -15.70 -10.88
CA ASN A 579 -1.54 -17.10 -11.28
C ASN A 579 -2.47 -17.91 -10.36
N SER A 580 -3.57 -18.45 -10.90
CA SER A 580 -4.55 -19.25 -10.14
C SER A 580 -4.09 -20.67 -9.79
N GLY A 581 -2.84 -21.05 -10.10
CA GLY A 581 -2.27 -22.37 -9.83
C GLY A 581 -2.33 -23.34 -11.00
N GLY A 582 -2.47 -22.83 -12.23
CA GLY A 582 -2.16 -23.57 -13.46
C GLY A 582 -0.65 -23.79 -13.62
N ILE A 583 -0.24 -24.65 -14.55
CA ILE A 583 1.19 -24.93 -14.76
C ILE A 583 1.84 -23.79 -15.56
N SER A 584 2.78 -23.09 -14.92
CA SER A 584 3.84 -22.22 -15.49
C SER A 584 3.46 -21.11 -16.49
N HIS A 585 2.18 -20.88 -16.80
CA HIS A 585 1.76 -19.88 -17.80
C HIS A 585 0.47 -19.12 -17.40
N GLY A 586 0.30 -18.82 -16.11
CA GLY A 586 -0.75 -17.97 -15.54
C GLY A 586 -2.19 -18.10 -16.07
N ASP A 587 -2.88 -16.96 -16.12
CA ASP A 587 -4.30 -16.77 -16.46
C ASP A 587 -4.46 -15.66 -17.53
N VAL A 588 -5.64 -15.54 -18.14
CA VAL A 588 -5.95 -14.53 -19.18
C VAL A 588 -7.17 -13.69 -18.80
N TRP A 589 -7.16 -12.40 -19.16
CA TRP A 589 -8.30 -11.49 -19.05
C TRP A 589 -8.62 -10.86 -20.40
N ARG A 590 -9.89 -10.83 -20.79
CA ARG A 590 -10.38 -9.94 -21.85
C ARG A 590 -10.68 -8.58 -21.23
N ILE A 591 -10.07 -7.52 -21.78
CA ILE A 591 -10.16 -6.16 -21.23
C ILE A 591 -10.99 -5.21 -22.09
N ALA A 592 -11.11 -5.47 -23.39
CA ALA A 592 -11.95 -4.69 -24.28
C ALA A 592 -12.47 -5.48 -25.48
N THR A 593 -13.60 -5.03 -26.03
CA THR A 593 -14.04 -5.30 -27.40
C THR A 593 -14.05 -3.97 -28.16
N ILE A 594 -13.37 -3.89 -29.31
CA ILE A 594 -13.20 -2.68 -30.13
C ILE A 594 -13.88 -2.89 -31.48
N ASN A 595 -14.75 -1.97 -31.92
CA ASN A 595 -15.64 -2.19 -33.06
C ASN A 595 -15.32 -1.28 -34.25
N PHE A 596 -15.21 -1.87 -35.46
CA PHE A 596 -15.06 -1.15 -36.73
C PHE A 596 -16.42 -0.94 -37.44
N PRO A 597 -16.59 0.13 -38.23
CA PRO A 597 -15.72 1.31 -38.29
C PRO A 597 -15.90 2.28 -37.12
N SER A 598 -16.92 2.12 -36.27
CA SER A 598 -17.39 3.13 -35.32
C SER A 598 -16.48 3.46 -34.12
N GLY A 599 -15.20 3.08 -34.19
CA GLY A 599 -14.17 3.35 -33.18
C GLY A 599 -14.55 2.98 -31.75
N THR A 600 -15.54 2.09 -31.56
CA THR A 600 -16.29 1.99 -30.29
C THR A 600 -15.67 0.94 -29.40
N ILE A 601 -15.15 1.39 -28.25
CA ILE A 601 -14.53 0.56 -27.24
C ILE A 601 -15.60 0.16 -26.20
N THR A 602 -15.66 -1.12 -25.88
CA THR A 602 -16.53 -1.69 -24.83
C THR A 602 -15.63 -2.39 -23.83
N HIS A 603 -15.57 -1.87 -22.60
CA HIS A 603 -14.77 -2.45 -21.51
C HIS A 603 -15.25 -3.88 -21.19
N ARG A 604 -14.31 -4.75 -20.81
CA ARG A 604 -14.51 -6.14 -20.43
C ARG A 604 -13.76 -6.44 -19.14
N ASN A 605 -14.20 -7.49 -18.44
CA ASN A 605 -13.49 -8.04 -17.29
C ASN A 605 -13.65 -9.57 -17.28
N ASP A 606 -13.54 -10.19 -18.46
CA ASP A 606 -13.82 -11.62 -18.62
C ASP A 606 -12.53 -12.38 -18.26
N HIS A 607 -12.47 -12.99 -17.06
CA HIS A 607 -11.32 -13.77 -16.56
C HIS A 607 -11.41 -15.24 -16.98
N TYR A 608 -10.28 -15.81 -17.40
CA TYR A 608 -10.14 -17.19 -17.86
C TYR A 608 -8.91 -17.85 -17.23
N VAL A 609 -9.14 -18.87 -16.40
CA VAL A 609 -8.09 -19.81 -15.96
C VAL A 609 -7.76 -20.78 -17.09
N LEU A 610 -6.49 -20.96 -17.40
CA LEU A 610 -6.08 -21.77 -18.56
C LEU A 610 -6.14 -23.28 -18.30
N PRO A 611 -6.63 -24.09 -19.26
CA PRO A 611 -6.54 -25.55 -19.16
C PRO A 611 -5.10 -26.05 -19.18
N ASN A 612 -4.79 -27.05 -18.34
CA ASN A 612 -3.46 -27.68 -18.24
C ASN A 612 -2.95 -28.35 -19.55
N ASP A 613 -3.82 -28.48 -20.57
CA ASP A 613 -3.54 -29.04 -21.89
C ASP A 613 -3.59 -28.00 -23.04
N LYS A 614 -3.85 -26.71 -22.74
CA LYS A 614 -3.76 -25.64 -23.73
C LYS A 614 -2.28 -25.43 -24.10
N PHE A 615 -1.95 -25.68 -25.37
CA PHE A 615 -0.63 -25.35 -25.89
C PHE A 615 -0.44 -23.83 -25.95
N ILE A 616 0.68 -23.39 -25.38
CA ILE A 616 1.25 -22.05 -25.47
C ILE A 616 2.68 -22.27 -26.03
N PRO A 617 3.16 -21.46 -26.99
CA PRO A 617 4.54 -21.55 -27.44
C PRO A 617 5.53 -21.19 -26.31
N PRO A 618 6.82 -21.54 -26.43
CA PRO A 618 7.85 -20.90 -25.63
C PRO A 618 8.18 -19.50 -26.19
N LYS A 619 8.39 -18.53 -25.29
CA LYS A 619 9.26 -17.37 -25.55
C LYS A 619 10.74 -17.80 -25.65
#